data_AF-A0A2Z4WD96-F1
#
_entry.id   AF-A0A2Z4WD96-F1
#
_cell.length_a   1.000
_cell.length_b   1.000
_cell.length_c   1.000
_cell.angle_alpha   90.00
_cell.angle_beta   90.00
_cell.angle_gamma   90.00
#
_symmetry.space_group_name_H-M   'P 1'
#
loop_
_entity.id
_entity.type
_entity.pdbx_description
1 polymer ?
#
loop_
_entity_poly.entity_id
_entity_poly.type
_entity_poly.pdbx_seq_one_letter_code
_entity_poly.pdbx_strand_id
1 'polypeptide(L)'
;MLKRIKVNLEAIEMMNYFWQAASDKENVSEEFFHEVGAMPAMTCIYDDEFNEESVRRTLSAIKNREPFTGNKKEKRFWNYNMWIMEDMEYKDLMIQPVKKLNFDALVEKLQNVDGADKYEELEVIFSPMNLDEYIIDKNRLLINFFMVKPSDIEGDNTIYIKDVEVYKYVEEKLNELLAK
;
A
#
# COMPACT_ATOMS: atom_id res chain seq x y z
N MET A 1 10.42 24.10 6.79
CA MET A 1 11.24 23.30 5.86
C MET A 1 11.05 21.84 6.19
N LEU A 2 10.92 21.00 5.17
CA LEU A 2 10.84 19.54 5.30
C LEU A 2 11.98 18.97 6.16
N LYS A 3 11.63 18.19 7.18
CA LYS A 3 12.57 17.58 8.14
C LYS A 3 12.68 16.07 7.97
N ARG A 4 11.60 15.39 7.60
CA ARG A 4 11.56 13.92 7.48
C ARG A 4 10.49 13.44 6.51
N ILE A 5 10.70 12.23 5.99
CA ILE A 5 9.71 11.48 5.22
C ILE A 5 9.44 10.19 5.99
N LYS A 6 8.25 10.06 6.57
CA LYS A 6 7.83 8.86 7.28
C LYS A 6 7.37 7.81 6.27
N VAL A 7 7.84 6.57 6.41
CA VAL A 7 7.28 5.43 5.67
C VAL A 7 6.28 4.71 6.57
N ASN A 8 5.04 4.56 6.12
CA ASN A 8 3.99 3.86 6.82
C ASN A 8 3.66 2.55 6.08
N LEU A 9 3.91 1.44 6.76
CA LEU A 9 3.67 0.08 6.26
C LEU A 9 2.65 -0.69 7.10
N GLU A 10 1.99 -0.04 8.07
CA GLU A 10 1.15 -0.72 9.07
C GLU A 10 0.10 -1.63 8.43
N ALA A 11 -0.62 -1.11 7.44
CA ALA A 11 -1.62 -1.89 6.73
C ALA A 11 -1.01 -3.05 5.92
N ILE A 12 0.17 -2.87 5.32
CA ILE A 12 0.85 -3.95 4.59
C ILE A 12 1.35 -5.03 5.53
N GLU A 13 1.82 -4.68 6.73
CA GLU A 13 2.22 -5.67 7.72
C GLU A 13 1.03 -6.49 8.23
N MET A 14 -0.11 -5.82 8.50
CA MET A 14 -1.35 -6.52 8.85
C MET A 14 -1.82 -7.40 7.70
N MET A 15 -1.84 -6.88 6.47
CA MET A 15 -2.22 -7.69 5.30
C MET A 15 -1.29 -8.86 5.06
N ASN A 16 0.03 -8.73 5.31
CA ASN A 16 0.97 -9.84 5.23
C ASN A 16 0.64 -10.94 6.23
N TYR A 17 0.31 -10.57 7.47
CA TYR A 17 -0.18 -11.52 8.47
C TYR A 17 -1.48 -12.18 7.99
N PHE A 18 -2.43 -11.40 7.48
CA PHE A 18 -3.70 -11.92 6.97
C PHE A 18 -3.52 -12.92 5.84
N TRP A 19 -2.69 -12.60 4.82
CA TRP A 19 -2.44 -13.49 3.69
C TRP A 19 -1.82 -14.81 4.14
N GLN A 20 -0.88 -14.77 5.08
CA GLN A 20 -0.28 -15.97 5.66
C GLN A 20 -1.31 -16.81 6.40
N ALA A 21 -2.05 -16.20 7.34
CA ALA A 21 -3.06 -16.89 8.13
C ALA A 21 -4.17 -17.49 7.26
N ALA A 22 -4.66 -16.75 6.27
CA ALA A 22 -5.70 -17.22 5.35
C ALA A 22 -5.21 -18.38 4.46
N SER A 23 -3.95 -18.32 3.99
CA SER A 23 -3.30 -19.41 3.25
C SER A 23 -3.22 -20.69 4.11
N ASP A 24 -2.77 -20.54 5.36
CA ASP A 24 -2.60 -21.64 6.32
C ASP A 24 -3.92 -22.14 6.94
N LYS A 25 -5.05 -21.57 6.51
CA LYS A 25 -6.40 -21.88 7.02
C LYS A 25 -6.57 -21.56 8.51
N GLU A 26 -5.76 -20.65 9.03
CA GLU A 26 -5.89 -20.15 10.38
C GLU A 26 -7.12 -19.25 10.52
N ASN A 27 -7.65 -19.19 11.74
CA ASN A 27 -8.79 -18.35 12.03
C ASN A 27 -8.33 -16.93 12.37
N VAL A 28 -8.63 -15.98 11.49
CA VAL A 28 -8.53 -14.54 11.77
C VAL A 28 -9.87 -14.02 12.30
N SER A 29 -9.84 -13.21 13.37
CA SER A 29 -11.05 -12.64 13.98
C SER A 29 -11.68 -11.56 13.09
N GLU A 30 -12.99 -11.32 13.22
CA GLU A 30 -13.64 -10.20 12.52
C GLU A 30 -13.11 -8.84 13.02
N GLU A 31 -12.70 -8.75 14.28
CA GLU A 31 -12.12 -7.53 14.85
C GLU A 31 -10.85 -7.10 14.12
N PHE A 32 -10.03 -8.05 13.69
CA PHE A 32 -8.86 -7.77 12.85
C PHE A 32 -9.26 -7.06 11.54
N PHE A 33 -10.38 -7.43 10.91
CA PHE A 33 -10.81 -6.78 9.67
C PHE A 33 -11.27 -5.34 9.90
N HIS A 34 -11.90 -5.06 11.05
CA HIS A 34 -12.22 -3.70 11.46
C HIS A 34 -10.98 -2.88 11.75
N GLU A 35 -9.98 -3.45 12.42
CA GLU A 35 -8.70 -2.78 12.67
C GLU A 35 -8.00 -2.38 11.36
N VAL A 36 -7.91 -3.30 10.39
CA VAL A 36 -7.36 -2.99 9.06
C VAL A 36 -8.20 -1.90 8.37
N GLY A 37 -9.53 -2.01 8.39
CA GLY A 37 -10.43 -1.05 7.80
C GLY A 37 -10.36 0.36 8.43
N ALA A 38 -9.95 0.47 9.70
CA ALA A 38 -9.79 1.75 10.37
C ALA A 38 -8.45 2.44 10.08
N MET A 39 -7.49 1.77 9.43
CA MET A 39 -6.16 2.32 9.21
C MET A 39 -6.16 3.51 8.25
N PRO A 40 -5.25 4.49 8.42
CA PRO A 40 -5.08 5.60 7.47
C PRO A 40 -4.89 5.14 6.02
N ALA A 41 -4.15 4.04 5.82
CA ALA A 41 -3.93 3.44 4.50
C ALA A 41 -5.24 3.04 3.81
N MET A 42 -6.28 2.66 4.56
CA MET A 42 -7.59 2.27 4.03
C MET A 42 -8.57 3.43 4.01
N THR A 43 -8.65 4.22 5.08
CA THR A 43 -9.62 5.32 5.18
C THR A 43 -9.41 6.42 4.13
N CYS A 44 -8.18 6.62 3.66
CA CYS A 44 -7.88 7.59 2.59
C CYS A 44 -8.35 7.14 1.20
N ILE A 45 -8.71 5.86 1.01
CA ILE A 45 -9.22 5.33 -0.26
C ILE A 45 -10.73 5.10 -0.24
N TYR A 46 -11.40 5.59 0.80
CA TYR A 46 -12.84 5.42 0.95
C TYR A 46 -13.64 6.44 0.17
N ASP A 47 -14.76 5.96 -0.34
CA ASP A 47 -15.80 6.73 -1.01
C ASP A 47 -17.16 6.02 -0.88
N ASP A 48 -18.16 6.52 -1.59
CA ASP A 48 -19.53 5.99 -1.56
C ASP A 48 -19.62 4.51 -2.01
N GLU A 49 -18.64 4.01 -2.78
CA GLU A 49 -18.60 2.65 -3.29
C GLU A 49 -17.62 1.73 -2.54
N PHE A 50 -16.67 2.28 -1.79
CA PHE A 50 -15.68 1.47 -1.08
C PHE A 50 -15.41 2.06 0.30
N ASN A 51 -15.70 1.31 1.36
CA ASN A 51 -15.57 1.78 2.74
C ASN A 51 -15.14 0.65 3.69
N GLU A 52 -15.17 0.88 5.00
CA GLU A 52 -14.78 -0.11 6.01
C GLU A 52 -15.54 -1.44 5.86
N GLU A 53 -16.84 -1.38 5.56
CA GLU A 53 -17.65 -2.58 5.38
C GLU A 53 -17.26 -3.34 4.10
N SER A 54 -16.80 -2.63 3.06
CA SER A 54 -16.21 -3.23 1.86
C SER A 54 -14.91 -3.99 2.18
N VAL A 55 -14.06 -3.44 3.04
CA VAL A 55 -12.84 -4.12 3.50
C VAL A 55 -13.21 -5.36 4.31
N ARG A 56 -14.06 -5.20 5.33
CA ARG A 56 -14.49 -6.28 6.23
C ARG A 56 -15.07 -7.47 5.48
N ARG A 57 -16.05 -7.24 4.60
CA ARG A 57 -16.67 -8.33 3.83
C ARG A 57 -15.69 -9.04 2.91
N THR A 58 -14.73 -8.31 2.34
CA THR A 58 -13.77 -8.86 1.38
C THR A 58 -12.82 -9.81 2.09
N LEU A 59 -12.24 -9.35 3.21
CA LEU A 59 -11.32 -10.16 4.01
C LEU A 59 -12.03 -11.36 4.65
N SER A 60 -13.27 -11.16 5.13
CA SER A 60 -14.10 -12.25 5.67
C SER A 60 -14.39 -13.33 4.62
N ALA A 61 -14.78 -12.94 3.40
CA ALA A 61 -15.03 -13.88 2.31
C ALA A 61 -13.77 -14.67 1.92
N ILE A 62 -12.61 -14.02 1.84
CA ILE A 62 -11.32 -14.67 1.57
C ILE A 62 -11.00 -15.70 2.65
N LYS A 63 -11.07 -15.29 3.93
CA LYS A 63 -10.80 -16.15 5.08
C LYS A 63 -11.75 -17.36 5.13
N ASN A 64 -13.03 -17.17 4.80
CA ASN A 64 -14.03 -18.25 4.79
C ASN A 64 -14.04 -19.06 3.47
N ARG A 65 -13.23 -18.68 2.47
CA ARG A 65 -13.22 -19.28 1.12
C ARG A 65 -14.58 -19.23 0.42
N GLU A 66 -15.28 -18.12 0.61
CA GLU A 66 -16.60 -17.91 0.03
C GLU A 66 -16.47 -17.18 -1.32
N PRO A 67 -17.33 -17.50 -2.30
CA PRO A 67 -17.46 -16.69 -3.51
C PRO A 67 -17.78 -15.24 -3.15
N PHE A 68 -17.01 -14.29 -3.67
CA PHE A 68 -17.21 -12.89 -3.36
C PHE A 68 -18.16 -12.21 -4.35
N THR A 69 -19.17 -11.52 -3.82
CA THR A 69 -20.06 -10.63 -4.59
C THR A 69 -19.93 -9.21 -4.07
N GLY A 70 -19.91 -8.25 -4.99
CA GLY A 70 -19.75 -6.84 -4.66
C GLY A 70 -19.73 -5.96 -5.90
N ASN A 71 -19.55 -4.66 -5.68
CA ASN A 71 -19.34 -3.70 -6.74
C ASN A 71 -17.94 -3.86 -7.38
N LYS A 72 -17.62 -2.98 -8.34
CA LYS A 72 -16.37 -3.08 -9.12
C LYS A 72 -15.12 -2.88 -8.25
N LYS A 73 -15.13 -1.94 -7.30
CA LYS A 73 -13.98 -1.64 -6.43
C LYS A 73 -13.75 -2.75 -5.42
N GLU A 74 -14.83 -3.25 -4.81
CA GLU A 74 -14.79 -4.39 -3.90
C GLU A 74 -14.22 -5.64 -4.59
N LYS A 75 -14.73 -5.98 -5.78
CA LYS A 75 -14.24 -7.14 -6.55
C LYS A 75 -12.78 -6.99 -6.95
N ARG A 76 -12.33 -5.77 -7.25
CA ARG A 76 -10.93 -5.53 -7.61
C ARG A 76 -10.02 -5.69 -6.39
N PHE A 77 -10.41 -5.15 -5.24
CA PHE A 77 -9.71 -5.38 -3.98
C PHE A 77 -9.66 -6.88 -3.64
N TRP A 78 -10.78 -7.60 -3.77
CA TRP A 78 -10.82 -9.06 -3.61
C TRP A 78 -9.85 -9.78 -4.55
N ASN A 79 -9.90 -9.47 -5.85
CA ASN A 79 -9.00 -10.07 -6.86
C ASN A 79 -7.52 -9.86 -6.54
N TYR A 80 -7.13 -8.66 -6.11
CA TYR A 80 -5.73 -8.38 -5.76
C TYR A 80 -5.26 -9.21 -4.56
N ASN A 81 -6.10 -9.35 -3.55
CA ASN A 81 -5.79 -10.19 -2.39
C ASN A 81 -5.71 -11.67 -2.78
N MET A 82 -6.61 -12.15 -3.63
CA MET A 82 -6.56 -13.52 -4.14
C MET A 82 -5.29 -13.79 -4.94
N TRP A 83 -4.90 -12.86 -5.82
CA TRP A 83 -3.67 -12.96 -6.60
C TRP A 83 -2.41 -13.07 -5.72
N ILE A 84 -2.32 -12.27 -4.65
CA ILE A 84 -1.24 -12.40 -3.67
C ILE A 84 -1.23 -13.79 -3.01
N MET A 85 -2.40 -14.32 -2.66
CA MET A 85 -2.52 -15.64 -2.05
C MET A 85 -2.26 -16.81 -3.01
N GLU A 86 -2.25 -16.58 -4.32
CA GLU A 86 -1.88 -17.59 -5.32
C GLU A 86 -0.36 -17.81 -5.38
N ASP A 87 0.44 -16.79 -5.05
CA ASP A 87 1.91 -16.84 -5.07
C ASP A 87 2.52 -16.09 -3.88
N MET A 88 2.66 -16.81 -2.76
CA MET A 88 3.23 -16.27 -1.52
C MET A 88 4.73 -15.97 -1.64
N GLU A 89 5.46 -16.66 -2.53
CA GLU A 89 6.88 -16.39 -2.76
C GLU A 89 7.04 -15.05 -3.49
N TYR A 90 6.24 -14.80 -4.52
CA TYR A 90 6.22 -13.52 -5.22
C TYR A 90 5.80 -12.37 -4.29
N LYS A 91 4.79 -12.60 -3.44
CA LYS A 91 4.43 -11.65 -2.38
C LYS A 91 5.62 -11.32 -1.48
N ASP A 92 6.42 -12.31 -1.05
CA ASP A 92 7.61 -12.05 -0.23
C ASP A 92 8.65 -11.23 -0.99
N LEU A 93 8.85 -11.48 -2.29
CA LEU A 93 9.73 -10.66 -3.15
C LEU A 93 9.24 -9.21 -3.26
N MET A 94 7.94 -8.95 -3.18
CA MET A 94 7.38 -7.59 -3.11
C MET A 94 7.57 -6.95 -1.73
N ILE A 95 7.21 -7.65 -0.65
CA ILE A 95 7.14 -7.09 0.70
C ILE A 95 8.54 -6.84 1.28
N GLN A 96 9.46 -7.79 1.13
CA GLN A 96 10.75 -7.71 1.82
C GLN A 96 11.57 -6.47 1.45
N PRO A 97 11.63 -6.04 0.17
CA PRO A 97 12.24 -4.77 -0.19
C PRO A 97 11.46 -3.56 0.33
N VAL A 98 10.13 -3.56 0.26
CA VAL A 98 9.29 -2.46 0.76
C VAL A 98 9.56 -2.21 2.25
N LYS A 99 9.71 -3.26 3.05
CA LYS A 99 10.03 -3.17 4.50
C LYS A 99 11.40 -2.53 4.80
N LYS A 100 12.30 -2.47 3.83
CA LYS A 100 13.64 -1.90 3.96
C LYS A 100 13.75 -0.48 3.40
N LEU A 101 12.68 0.07 2.82
CA LEU A 101 12.69 1.40 2.24
C LEU A 101 12.90 2.47 3.30
N ASN A 102 13.78 3.40 2.97
CA ASN A 102 13.97 4.63 3.72
C ASN A 102 14.21 5.79 2.74
N PHE A 103 13.36 6.82 2.79
CA PHE A 103 13.44 7.98 1.91
C PHE A 103 14.17 9.18 2.51
N ASP A 104 14.94 9.01 3.59
CA ASP A 104 15.70 10.09 4.23
C ASP A 104 16.59 10.86 3.24
N ALA A 105 17.21 10.16 2.29
CA ALA A 105 18.03 10.76 1.24
C ALA A 105 17.23 11.70 0.29
N LEU A 106 15.90 11.54 0.22
CA LEU A 106 15.05 12.43 -0.58
C LEU A 106 14.75 13.74 0.16
N VAL A 107 14.88 13.80 1.49
CA VAL A 107 14.65 15.03 2.25
C VAL A 107 15.54 16.15 1.73
N GLU A 108 16.85 15.89 1.57
CA GLU A 108 17.82 16.87 1.07
C GLU A 108 17.50 17.32 -0.36
N LYS A 109 17.11 16.39 -1.23
CA LYS A 109 16.75 16.70 -2.62
C LYS A 109 15.51 17.59 -2.72
N LEU A 110 14.52 17.33 -1.87
CA LEU A 110 13.25 18.03 -1.89
C LEU A 110 13.31 19.40 -1.20
N GLN A 111 14.37 19.75 -0.44
CA GLN A 111 14.45 21.03 0.27
C GLN A 111 14.37 22.26 -0.64
N ASN A 112 14.87 22.16 -1.87
CA ASN A 112 14.95 23.29 -2.80
C ASN A 112 13.80 23.32 -3.82
N VAL A 113 12.79 22.48 -3.65
CA VAL A 113 11.65 22.37 -4.56
C VAL A 113 10.56 23.35 -4.10
N ASP A 114 9.84 23.92 -5.06
CA ASP A 114 8.69 24.78 -4.77
C ASP A 114 7.67 24.04 -3.88
N GLY A 115 7.31 24.65 -2.74
CA GLY A 115 6.40 24.07 -1.75
C GLY A 115 7.07 23.21 -0.67
N ALA A 116 8.41 23.08 -0.65
CA ALA A 116 9.14 22.34 0.39
C ALA A 116 8.98 22.90 1.82
N ASP A 117 8.41 24.10 1.96
CA ASP A 117 8.06 24.73 3.23
C ASP A 117 6.62 24.46 3.67
N LYS A 118 5.76 23.89 2.80
CA LYS A 118 4.35 23.59 3.11
C LYS A 118 4.19 22.59 4.26
N TYR A 119 5.08 21.62 4.35
CA TYR A 119 5.02 20.55 5.33
C TYR A 119 6.37 20.34 5.99
N GLU A 120 6.37 20.16 7.31
CA GLU A 120 7.59 19.73 8.03
C GLU A 120 7.84 18.22 7.86
N GLU A 121 6.79 17.46 7.56
CA GLU A 121 6.81 16.00 7.43
C GLU A 121 5.89 15.56 6.30
N LEU A 122 6.43 14.71 5.44
CA LEU A 122 5.66 13.95 4.45
C LEU A 122 5.52 12.51 4.92
N GLU A 123 4.44 11.85 4.55
CA GLU A 123 4.19 10.45 4.85
C GLU A 123 3.99 9.67 3.55
N VAL A 124 4.83 8.67 3.30
CA VAL A 124 4.66 7.71 2.20
C VAL A 124 3.99 6.47 2.78
N ILE A 125 2.77 6.17 2.35
CA ILE A 125 1.96 5.07 2.85
C ILE A 125 1.84 4.02 1.76
N PHE A 126 2.37 2.82 1.98
CA PHE A 126 2.03 1.68 1.12
C PHE A 126 0.68 1.14 1.58
N SER A 127 -0.28 1.08 0.66
CA SER A 127 -1.66 0.71 0.94
C SER A 127 -2.14 -0.40 0.00
N PRO A 128 -2.90 -1.38 0.49
CA PRO A 128 -3.52 -2.40 -0.36
C PRO A 128 -4.76 -1.79 -1.05
N MET A 129 -4.54 -0.99 -2.10
CA MET A 129 -5.61 -0.18 -2.70
C MET A 129 -6.44 -0.95 -3.72
N ASN A 130 -7.63 -0.44 -4.01
CA ASN A 130 -8.57 -1.11 -4.91
C ASN A 130 -8.36 -0.76 -6.40
N LEU A 131 -7.86 0.43 -6.76
CA LEU A 131 -7.93 0.90 -8.15
C LEU A 131 -6.77 1.81 -8.55
N ASP A 132 -6.63 2.94 -7.86
CA ASP A 132 -5.62 3.94 -8.22
C ASP A 132 -4.21 3.41 -7.98
N GLU A 133 -3.25 3.94 -8.73
CA GLU A 133 -1.84 3.63 -8.54
C GLU A 133 -1.25 4.34 -7.32
N TYR A 134 -1.64 5.60 -7.14
CA TYR A 134 -1.25 6.43 -6.02
C TYR A 134 -2.34 7.46 -5.76
N ILE A 135 -2.38 7.96 -4.53
CA ILE A 135 -3.24 9.08 -4.13
C ILE A 135 -2.36 10.08 -3.38
N ILE A 136 -2.56 11.36 -3.66
CA ILE A 136 -2.00 12.45 -2.84
C ILE A 136 -3.13 13.03 -2.01
N ASP A 137 -2.99 12.95 -0.69
CA ASP A 137 -3.88 13.58 0.28
C ASP A 137 -3.06 14.41 1.27
N LYS A 138 -3.12 15.73 1.14
CA LYS A 138 -2.36 16.69 1.98
C LYS A 138 -0.85 16.39 1.94
N ASN A 139 -0.28 16.00 3.09
CA ASN A 139 1.13 15.66 3.25
C ASN A 139 1.41 14.16 3.02
N ARG A 140 0.42 13.40 2.53
CA ARG A 140 0.51 11.95 2.35
C ARG A 140 0.57 11.59 0.88
N LEU A 141 1.51 10.71 0.55
CA LEU A 141 1.56 9.98 -0.70
C LEU A 141 1.18 8.52 -0.42
N LEU A 142 -0.02 8.11 -0.81
CA LEU A 142 -0.44 6.72 -0.80
C LEU A 142 0.02 6.05 -2.09
N ILE A 143 0.61 4.87 -1.96
CA ILE A 143 1.07 4.05 -3.08
C ILE A 143 0.36 2.71 -3.01
N ASN A 144 -0.24 2.30 -4.13
CA ASN A 144 -0.89 1.01 -4.23
C ASN A 144 0.15 -0.10 -4.23
N PHE A 145 0.17 -0.86 -3.14
CA PHE A 145 1.10 -1.97 -2.94
C PHE A 145 0.95 -3.05 -4.01
N PHE A 146 -0.26 -3.28 -4.56
CA PHE A 146 -0.46 -4.27 -5.62
C PHE A 146 0.15 -3.86 -6.97
N MET A 147 0.66 -2.63 -7.10
CA MET A 147 1.40 -2.16 -8.28
C MET A 147 2.91 -2.34 -8.15
N VAL A 148 3.39 -2.76 -6.98
CA VAL A 148 4.81 -3.05 -6.75
C VAL A 148 5.20 -4.31 -7.51
N LYS A 149 6.33 -4.25 -8.22
CA LYS A 149 6.92 -5.40 -8.90
C LYS A 149 8.37 -5.59 -8.44
N PRO A 150 8.76 -6.79 -7.98
CA PRO A 150 10.17 -7.11 -7.77
C PRO A 150 10.92 -7.15 -9.11
N SER A 151 12.24 -6.97 -9.04
CA SER A 151 13.14 -7.21 -10.16
C SER A 151 13.07 -8.67 -10.62
N ASP A 152 13.12 -8.90 -11.93
CA ASP A 152 13.23 -10.25 -12.50
C ASP A 152 14.67 -10.82 -12.37
N ILE A 153 15.62 -10.02 -11.87
CA ILE A 153 17.02 -10.41 -11.71
C ILE A 153 17.20 -11.10 -10.36
N GLU A 154 17.66 -12.36 -10.39
CA GLU A 154 17.93 -13.12 -9.17
C GLU A 154 18.96 -12.42 -8.27
N GLY A 155 18.60 -12.24 -6.99
CA GLY A 155 19.43 -11.55 -5.99
C GLY A 155 19.31 -10.02 -5.99
N ASP A 156 18.60 -9.44 -6.97
CA ASP A 156 18.27 -8.02 -6.97
C ASP A 156 16.99 -7.76 -6.16
N ASN A 157 17.11 -6.96 -5.10
CA ASN A 157 15.98 -6.57 -4.25
C ASN A 157 15.33 -5.26 -4.72
N THR A 158 15.66 -4.77 -5.92
CA THR A 158 15.02 -3.57 -6.47
C THR A 158 13.55 -3.86 -6.75
N ILE A 159 12.71 -2.88 -6.44
CA ILE A 159 11.28 -2.92 -6.76
C ILE A 159 10.90 -1.72 -7.63
N TYR A 160 9.87 -1.94 -8.44
CA TYR A 160 9.41 -1.02 -9.46
C TYR A 160 7.92 -0.76 -9.32
N ILE A 161 7.50 0.43 -9.74
CA ILE A 161 6.09 0.80 -9.96
C ILE A 161 6.01 1.36 -11.37
N LYS A 162 5.19 0.75 -12.24
CA LYS A 162 5.15 1.05 -13.69
C LYS A 162 6.55 1.13 -14.34
N ASP A 163 7.39 0.13 -14.04
CA ASP A 163 8.75 0.01 -14.61
C ASP A 163 9.71 1.16 -14.21
N VAL A 164 9.30 2.01 -13.26
CA VAL A 164 10.15 3.02 -12.62
C VAL A 164 10.59 2.49 -11.27
N GLU A 165 11.89 2.53 -11.00
CA GLU A 165 12.46 2.14 -9.71
C GLU A 165 11.83 2.97 -8.57
N VAL A 166 11.52 2.31 -7.45
CA VAL A 166 10.67 2.89 -6.39
C VAL A 166 11.19 4.20 -5.82
N TYR A 167 12.50 4.38 -5.61
CA TYR A 167 13.05 5.64 -5.12
C TYR A 167 12.80 6.78 -6.11
N LYS A 168 13.05 6.55 -7.40
CA LYS A 168 12.75 7.54 -8.44
C LYS A 168 11.26 7.83 -8.54
N TYR A 169 10.43 6.79 -8.47
CA TYR A 169 8.98 6.93 -8.51
C TYR A 169 8.47 7.79 -7.34
N VAL A 170 8.92 7.49 -6.12
CA VAL A 170 8.54 8.24 -4.91
C VAL A 170 9.06 9.67 -4.98
N GLU A 171 10.29 9.89 -5.43
CA GLU A 171 10.83 11.23 -5.63
C GLU A 171 9.95 12.06 -6.58
N GLU A 172 9.54 11.49 -7.72
CA GLU A 172 8.65 12.15 -8.67
C GLU A 172 7.30 12.52 -8.03
N LYS A 173 6.68 11.57 -7.31
CA LYS A 173 5.34 11.80 -6.72
C LYS A 173 5.38 12.74 -5.51
N LEU A 174 6.46 12.77 -4.75
CA LEU A 174 6.64 13.75 -3.69
C LEU A 174 6.86 15.16 -4.25
N ASN A 175 7.56 15.30 -5.38
CA ASN A 175 7.63 16.59 -6.10
C ASN A 175 6.24 17.06 -6.56
N GLU A 176 5.42 16.14 -7.12
CA GLU A 176 4.03 16.46 -7.49
C GLU A 176 3.21 16.91 -6.27
N LEU A 177 3.36 16.22 -5.13
CA LEU A 177 2.69 16.57 -3.88
C LEU A 177 3.05 17.98 -3.42
N LEU A 178 4.34 18.33 -3.42
CA LEU A 178 4.81 19.66 -2.99
C LEU A 178 4.37 20.77 -3.95
N ALA A 179 4.22 20.46 -5.24
CA ALA A 179 3.78 21.43 -6.25
C ALA A 179 2.28 21.78 -6.14
N LYS A 180 1.44 20.90 -5.57
CA LYS A 180 0.00 21.16 -5.32
C LYS A 180 -0.20 22.10 -4.14
#